data_AF-A0A939L0Q4-F1
#
_entry.id   AF-A0A939L0Q4-F1
#
_cell.length_a   1.000
_cell.length_b   1.000
_cell.length_c   1.000
_cell.angle_alpha   90.00
_cell.angle_beta   90.00
_cell.angle_gamma   90.00
#
_symmetry.space_group_name_H-M   'P 1'
#
loop_
_entity.id
_entity.type
_entity.pdbx_description
1 polymer ?
#
loop_
_entity_poly.entity_id
_entity_poly.type
_entity_poly.pdbx_seq_one_letter_code
_entity_poly.pdbx_strand_id
1 'polypeptide(L)'
;MLLPTVPRTRVRPTARPAIATPFGPLTFVTAVGDTALPSLPEELFDLPGGRTIARWALPSARVELLLTPYDAELDPDHWGPLTDCRAAVWRIDALAPLPRVWFSASVPEQLPEGADAYWDGGQGLTAITVEDESTKLTIGGNDEEAICLAADAREVPRRWAALLDEVYERSSTTWGVNVNTDADADRGIVWRLPPLEAGEHCELPVVAAWASAADETENTWFAVMPSPTWLLRQAAAAVATPPVAG
;
A
#
# COMPACT_ATOMS: atom_id res chain seq x y z
N MET A 1 9.88 -1.99 12.69
CA MET A 1 9.73 -0.52 12.73
C MET A 1 10.16 0.10 11.41
N LEU A 2 9.27 0.86 10.77
CA LEU A 2 9.47 1.58 9.52
C LEU A 2 10.32 2.84 9.74
N LEU A 3 11.32 3.10 8.90
CA LEU A 3 12.18 4.30 8.95
C LEU A 3 12.80 4.61 10.34
N PRO A 4 13.50 3.65 10.98
CA PRO A 4 13.98 3.80 12.37
C PRO A 4 15.02 4.91 12.56
N THR A 5 15.69 5.34 11.50
CA THR A 5 16.74 6.38 11.52
C THR A 5 16.23 7.78 11.20
N VAL A 6 14.98 7.92 10.77
CA VAL A 6 14.38 9.21 10.40
C VAL A 6 13.80 9.89 11.66
N PRO A 7 14.08 11.19 11.90
CA PRO A 7 13.50 11.94 13.01
C PRO A 7 11.96 11.93 12.96
N ARG A 8 11.33 11.81 14.13
CA ARG A 8 9.87 11.72 14.27
C ARG A 8 9.35 12.70 15.31
N THR A 9 8.31 13.43 14.96
CA THR A 9 7.57 14.28 15.89
C THR A 9 6.24 13.63 16.17
N ARG A 10 5.99 13.24 17.43
CA ARG A 10 4.68 12.70 17.81
C ARG A 10 3.63 13.80 17.73
N VAL A 11 2.53 13.50 17.08
CA VAL A 11 1.36 14.38 16.96
C VAL A 11 0.11 13.67 17.45
N ARG A 12 -0.95 14.45 17.72
CA ARG A 12 -2.23 13.90 18.14
C ARG A 12 -2.99 13.37 16.90
N PRO A 13 -3.44 12.11 16.90
CA PRO A 13 -4.31 11.60 15.85
C PRO A 13 -5.68 12.32 15.91
N THR A 14 -6.07 12.98 14.83
CA THR A 14 -7.38 13.67 14.70
C THR A 14 -8.23 13.09 13.58
N ALA A 15 -7.64 12.32 12.67
CA ALA A 15 -8.30 11.68 11.54
C ALA A 15 -7.64 10.34 11.23
N ARG A 16 -8.37 9.50 10.49
CA ARG A 16 -7.86 8.25 9.93
C ARG A 16 -6.75 8.55 8.92
N PRO A 17 -5.63 7.79 8.90
CA PRO A 17 -4.64 7.88 7.83
C PRO A 17 -5.27 7.55 6.48
N ALA A 18 -5.03 8.40 5.48
CA ALA A 18 -5.53 8.23 4.12
C ALA A 18 -4.60 8.93 3.12
N ILE A 19 -4.60 8.48 1.87
CA ILE A 19 -3.99 9.20 0.75
C ILE A 19 -5.10 9.99 0.05
N ALA A 20 -4.92 11.31 -0.09
CA ALA A 20 -5.84 12.11 -0.91
C ALA A 20 -5.60 11.80 -2.39
N THR A 21 -6.66 11.44 -3.12
CA THR A 21 -6.63 11.18 -4.56
C THR A 21 -7.69 12.04 -5.27
N PRO A 22 -7.63 12.18 -6.61
CA PRO A 22 -8.64 12.90 -7.38
C PRO A 22 -10.06 12.37 -7.20
N PHE A 23 -10.22 11.06 -6.94
CA PHE A 23 -11.52 10.40 -6.74
C PHE A 23 -11.90 10.27 -5.25
N GLY A 24 -11.24 11.03 -4.37
CA GLY A 24 -11.46 11.03 -2.92
C GLY A 24 -10.39 10.29 -2.13
N PRO A 25 -10.55 10.14 -0.80
CA PRO A 25 -9.52 9.55 0.04
C PRO A 25 -9.42 8.03 -0.17
N LEU A 26 -8.22 7.54 -0.46
CA LEU A 26 -7.86 6.14 -0.33
C LEU A 26 -7.64 5.82 1.15
N THR A 27 -8.48 4.95 1.70
CA THR A 27 -8.48 4.63 3.14
C THR A 27 -7.96 3.22 3.42
N PHE A 28 -7.39 3.04 4.62
CA PHE A 28 -6.67 1.84 4.99
C PHE A 28 -7.33 1.12 6.18
N VAL A 29 -7.59 -0.17 6.03
CA VAL A 29 -8.02 -1.05 7.14
C VAL A 29 -6.94 -2.08 7.39
N THR A 30 -6.71 -2.39 8.67
CA THR A 30 -5.92 -3.54 9.10
C THR A 30 -6.76 -4.36 10.06
N ALA A 31 -6.66 -5.67 9.97
CA ALA A 31 -7.17 -6.55 11.00
C ALA A 31 -6.19 -7.68 11.33
N VAL A 32 -6.24 -8.09 12.60
CA VAL A 32 -5.48 -9.22 13.14
C VAL A 32 -6.48 -10.20 13.74
N GLY A 33 -6.49 -11.44 13.24
CA GLY A 33 -7.58 -12.38 13.51
C GLY A 33 -8.90 -11.87 12.92
N ASP A 34 -9.94 -11.86 13.76
CA ASP A 34 -11.27 -11.33 13.41
C ASP A 34 -11.49 -9.89 13.91
N THR A 35 -10.43 -9.23 14.41
CA THR A 35 -10.52 -7.89 14.99
C THR A 35 -9.87 -6.87 14.07
N ALA A 36 -10.68 -5.96 13.52
CA ALA A 36 -10.19 -4.76 12.86
C ALA A 36 -9.54 -3.82 13.88
N LEU A 37 -8.42 -3.21 13.49
CA LEU A 37 -7.79 -2.18 14.30
C LEU A 37 -8.67 -0.92 14.33
N PRO A 38 -8.63 -0.14 15.42
CA PRO A 38 -9.30 1.15 15.47
C PRO A 38 -8.90 2.06 14.30
N SER A 39 -9.85 2.82 13.76
CA SER A 39 -9.60 3.72 12.62
C SER A 39 -8.60 4.83 12.94
N LEU A 40 -8.52 5.24 14.21
CA LEU A 40 -7.49 6.16 14.70
C LEU A 40 -6.32 5.37 15.30
N PRO A 41 -5.07 5.69 14.95
CA PRO A 41 -3.90 5.08 15.58
C PRO A 41 -3.74 5.56 17.03
N GLU A 42 -3.01 4.79 17.82
CA GLU A 42 -2.62 5.17 19.18
C GLU A 42 -1.52 6.23 19.16
N GLU A 43 -0.62 6.14 18.18
CA GLU A 43 0.45 7.10 17.95
C GLU A 43 0.46 7.51 16.47
N LEU A 44 0.57 8.81 16.22
CA LEU A 44 0.82 9.36 14.90
C LEU A 44 2.12 10.16 14.98
N PHE A 45 2.97 10.01 13.98
CA PHE A 45 4.25 10.68 13.87
C PHE A 45 4.34 11.42 12.56
N ASP A 46 4.67 12.71 12.62
CA ASP A 46 5.09 13.48 11.47
C ASP A 46 6.59 13.30 11.25
N LEU A 47 6.95 13.08 9.99
CA LEU A 47 8.32 12.93 9.52
C LEU A 47 8.60 14.02 8.46
N PRO A 48 9.87 14.42 8.28
CA PRO A 48 10.22 15.41 7.25
C PRO A 48 9.76 15.02 5.85
N GLY A 49 9.42 16.02 5.03
CA GLY A 49 9.02 15.86 3.63
C GLY A 49 7.62 15.27 3.44
N GLY A 50 6.65 15.68 4.28
CA GLY A 50 5.23 15.33 4.10
C GLY A 50 4.89 13.87 4.41
N ARG A 51 5.65 13.23 5.29
CA ARG A 51 5.51 11.81 5.63
C ARG A 51 4.85 11.65 6.98
N THR A 52 4.05 10.61 7.13
CA THR A 52 3.46 10.27 8.42
C THR A 52 3.59 8.79 8.71
N ILE A 53 3.78 8.43 9.98
CA ILE A 53 3.69 7.04 10.46
C ILE A 53 2.57 6.95 11.48
N ALA A 54 1.54 6.18 11.17
CA ALA A 54 0.51 5.77 12.10
C ALA A 54 0.91 4.44 12.76
N ARG A 55 0.68 4.30 14.06
CA ARG A 55 1.03 3.10 14.83
C ARG A 55 -0.11 2.61 15.71
N TRP A 56 -0.28 1.30 15.73
CA TRP A 56 -1.16 0.57 16.63
C TRP A 56 -0.35 -0.49 17.40
N ALA A 57 -0.53 -0.57 18.71
CA ALA A 57 0.00 -1.65 19.53
C ALA A 57 -1.11 -2.62 19.93
N LEU A 58 -0.85 -3.91 19.73
CA LEU A 58 -1.68 -5.00 20.24
C LEU A 58 -0.83 -5.87 21.16
N PRO A 59 -1.44 -6.68 22.03
CA PRO A 59 -0.69 -7.68 22.80
C PRO A 59 0.10 -8.65 21.92
N SER A 60 -0.43 -8.99 20.74
CA SER A 60 0.14 -9.98 19.83
C SER A 60 0.90 -9.38 18.65
N ALA A 61 0.85 -8.06 18.43
CA ALA A 61 1.44 -7.45 17.23
C ALA A 61 1.73 -5.96 17.43
N ARG A 62 2.64 -5.43 16.62
CA ARG A 62 2.76 -4.00 16.37
C ARG A 62 2.53 -3.74 14.90
N VAL A 63 1.66 -2.79 14.59
CA VAL A 63 1.37 -2.37 13.22
C VAL A 63 1.79 -0.93 13.03
N GLU A 64 2.51 -0.66 11.95
CA GLU A 64 2.82 0.68 11.46
C GLU A 64 2.30 0.83 10.03
N LEU A 65 1.84 2.03 9.69
CA LEU A 65 1.50 2.44 8.34
C LEU A 65 2.25 3.74 8.04
N LEU A 66 3.19 3.68 7.12
CA LEU A 66 3.86 4.86 6.55
C LEU A 66 3.00 5.39 5.41
N LEU A 67 2.72 6.69 5.39
CA LEU A 67 2.26 7.42 4.21
C LEU A 67 3.36 8.37 3.75
N THR A 68 3.70 8.35 2.46
CA THR A 68 4.81 9.13 1.91
C THR A 68 4.53 9.61 0.49
N PRO A 69 5.04 10.80 0.10
CA PRO A 69 5.31 11.09 -1.30
C PRO A 69 6.19 9.98 -1.90
N TYR A 70 5.94 9.66 -3.16
CA TYR A 70 6.70 8.67 -3.91
C TYR A 70 7.04 9.24 -5.29
N ASP A 71 8.28 9.06 -5.70
CA ASP A 71 8.75 9.40 -7.04
C ASP A 71 8.96 8.08 -7.80
N ALA A 72 8.16 7.85 -8.84
CA ALA A 72 8.18 6.58 -9.57
C ALA A 72 9.41 6.40 -10.47
N GLU A 73 10.25 7.43 -10.61
CA GLU A 73 11.44 7.43 -11.50
C GLU A 73 11.12 6.99 -12.94
N LEU A 74 9.90 7.27 -13.40
CA LEU A 74 9.50 7.04 -14.79
C LEU A 74 10.03 8.17 -15.68
N ASP A 75 10.61 7.81 -16.83
CA ASP A 75 11.00 8.77 -17.86
C ASP A 75 9.75 9.45 -18.44
N PRO A 76 9.53 10.76 -18.19
CA PRO A 76 8.33 11.45 -18.65
C PRO A 76 8.29 11.63 -20.16
N ASP A 77 9.43 11.57 -20.86
CA ASP A 77 9.45 11.68 -22.32
C ASP A 77 8.94 10.39 -22.99
N HIS A 78 9.10 9.25 -22.31
CA HIS A 78 8.62 7.95 -22.78
C HIS A 78 7.24 7.60 -22.25
N TRP A 79 7.01 7.85 -20.95
CA TRP A 79 5.80 7.44 -20.24
C TRP A 79 4.80 8.58 -20.06
N GLY A 80 5.12 9.82 -20.38
CA GLY A 80 4.27 10.97 -20.00
C GLY A 80 4.36 11.28 -18.49
N PRO A 81 3.94 12.49 -18.07
CA PRO A 81 4.07 12.93 -16.70
C PRO A 81 2.99 12.33 -15.79
N LEU A 82 3.37 11.95 -14.56
CA LEU A 82 2.41 11.77 -13.47
C LEU A 82 2.03 13.13 -12.90
N THR A 83 0.75 13.31 -12.59
CA THR A 83 0.27 14.47 -11.83
C THR A 83 0.75 14.40 -10.38
N ASP A 84 0.66 13.22 -9.76
CA ASP A 84 1.23 12.94 -8.43
C ASP A 84 1.34 11.43 -8.22
N CYS A 85 2.15 11.05 -7.23
CA CYS A 85 2.32 9.66 -6.83
C CYS A 85 2.60 9.56 -5.32
N ARG A 86 1.85 8.67 -4.65
CA ARG A 86 1.86 8.52 -3.20
C ARG A 86 1.93 7.05 -2.84
N ALA A 87 2.67 6.74 -1.78
CA ALA A 87 2.79 5.38 -1.28
C ALA A 87 2.35 5.25 0.17
N ALA A 88 1.78 4.09 0.46
CA ALA A 88 1.52 3.55 1.77
C ALA A 88 2.35 2.27 1.95
N VAL A 89 3.00 2.11 3.09
CA VAL A 89 3.69 0.86 3.44
C VAL A 89 3.22 0.40 4.79
N TRP A 90 2.52 -0.73 4.83
CA TRP A 90 2.25 -1.42 6.08
C TRP A 90 3.49 -2.16 6.54
N ARG A 91 3.70 -2.18 7.84
CA ARG A 91 4.56 -3.15 8.51
C ARG A 91 3.83 -3.73 9.71
N ILE A 92 3.81 -5.05 9.79
CA ILE A 92 3.39 -5.77 10.98
C ILE A 92 4.58 -6.53 11.56
N ASP A 93 4.85 -6.30 12.84
CA ASP A 93 5.81 -7.07 13.63
C ASP A 93 4.99 -7.98 14.58
N ALA A 94 5.07 -9.31 14.41
CA ALA A 94 4.33 -10.28 15.21
C ALA A 94 5.02 -10.53 16.55
N LEU A 95 4.34 -10.25 17.66
CA LEU A 95 4.80 -10.48 19.03
C LEU A 95 4.33 -11.85 19.57
N ALA A 96 3.27 -12.39 18.97
CA ALA A 96 2.76 -13.74 19.17
C ALA A 96 2.27 -14.30 17.81
N PRO A 97 2.00 -15.60 17.67
CA PRO A 97 1.52 -16.15 16.41
C PRO A 97 0.20 -15.49 15.95
N LEU A 98 0.16 -15.08 14.69
CA LEU A 98 -0.98 -14.42 14.05
C LEU A 98 -1.51 -15.35 12.94
N PRO A 99 -2.57 -16.14 13.20
CA PRO A 99 -3.08 -17.10 12.22
C PRO A 99 -3.77 -16.43 11.02
N ARG A 100 -4.16 -15.17 11.15
CA ARG A 100 -4.83 -14.41 10.11
C ARG A 100 -4.47 -12.93 10.23
N VAL A 101 -4.04 -12.34 9.13
CA VAL A 101 -3.82 -10.90 8.99
C VAL A 101 -4.43 -10.49 7.67
N TRP A 102 -5.16 -9.39 7.66
CA TRP A 102 -5.58 -8.80 6.39
C TRP A 102 -5.46 -7.29 6.40
N PHE A 103 -5.17 -6.77 5.22
CA PHE A 103 -5.07 -5.36 4.91
C PHE A 103 -6.06 -5.01 3.81
N SER A 104 -6.62 -3.81 3.85
CA SER A 104 -7.45 -3.29 2.77
C SER A 104 -7.06 -1.86 2.44
N ALA A 105 -7.02 -1.56 1.15
CA ALA A 105 -6.96 -0.21 0.61
C ALA A 105 -8.21 0.01 -0.26
N SER A 106 -9.04 0.98 0.12
CA SER A 106 -10.35 1.21 -0.51
C SER A 106 -10.54 2.66 -0.92
N VAL A 107 -11.08 2.85 -2.13
CA VAL A 107 -11.60 4.14 -2.61
C VAL A 107 -13.01 4.37 -2.05
N PRO A 108 -13.58 5.58 -2.16
CA PRO A 108 -14.96 5.82 -1.74
C PRO A 108 -15.97 4.89 -2.45
N GLU A 109 -16.99 4.47 -1.71
CA GLU A 109 -18.11 3.67 -2.23
C GLU A 109 -18.90 4.42 -3.31
N GLN A 110 -18.97 5.74 -3.23
CA GLN A 110 -19.56 6.59 -4.25
C GLN A 110 -18.45 7.32 -4.99
N LEU A 111 -18.24 6.92 -6.24
CA LEU A 111 -17.35 7.63 -7.16
C LEU A 111 -18.06 8.87 -7.73
N PRO A 112 -17.30 9.90 -8.14
CA PRO A 112 -17.86 11.01 -8.91
C PRO A 112 -18.64 10.54 -10.15
N GLU A 113 -19.61 11.34 -10.58
CA GLU A 113 -20.37 11.05 -11.80
C GLU A 113 -19.43 10.95 -13.01
N GLY A 114 -19.57 9.89 -13.82
CA GLY A 114 -18.74 9.63 -14.99
C GLY A 114 -17.40 8.94 -14.69
N ALA A 115 -17.11 8.66 -13.41
CA ALA A 115 -15.95 7.87 -13.03
C ALA A 115 -16.29 6.39 -12.91
N ASP A 116 -15.49 5.53 -13.54
CA ASP A 116 -15.62 4.08 -13.49
C ASP A 116 -14.38 3.45 -12.86
N ALA A 117 -14.57 2.30 -12.21
CA ALA A 117 -13.49 1.54 -11.60
C ALA A 117 -13.43 0.12 -12.19
N TYR A 118 -12.23 -0.33 -12.53
CA TYR A 118 -12.00 -1.66 -13.09
C TYR A 118 -10.73 -2.30 -12.55
N TRP A 119 -10.68 -3.63 -12.64
CA TRP A 119 -9.50 -4.40 -12.30
C TRP A 119 -8.41 -4.14 -13.35
N ASP A 120 -7.20 -3.88 -12.89
CA ASP A 120 -6.06 -3.52 -13.74
C ASP A 120 -4.78 -4.23 -13.30
N GLY A 121 -4.92 -5.44 -12.76
CA GLY A 121 -3.78 -6.26 -12.30
C GLY A 121 -2.98 -6.92 -13.43
N GLY A 122 -1.90 -7.60 -13.06
CA GLY A 122 -1.00 -8.27 -13.99
C GLY A 122 0.17 -8.94 -13.28
N GLN A 123 1.22 -9.30 -14.02
CA GLN A 123 2.39 -10.05 -13.53
C GLN A 123 3.00 -9.45 -12.25
N GLY A 124 2.70 -10.02 -11.07
CA GLY A 124 3.23 -9.53 -9.80
C GLY A 124 2.44 -8.36 -9.20
N LEU A 125 1.37 -7.89 -9.85
CA LEU A 125 0.64 -6.69 -9.51
C LEU A 125 -0.85 -6.99 -9.33
N THR A 126 -1.37 -6.61 -8.16
CA THR A 126 -2.79 -6.39 -7.98
C THR A 126 -3.05 -4.89 -8.12
N ALA A 127 -4.02 -4.50 -8.93
CA ALA A 127 -4.38 -3.10 -9.08
C ALA A 127 -5.85 -2.90 -9.42
N ILE A 128 -6.33 -1.71 -9.07
CA ILE A 128 -7.55 -1.12 -9.58
C ILE A 128 -7.20 0.19 -10.28
N THR A 129 -7.88 0.46 -11.38
CA THR A 129 -7.86 1.78 -12.01
C THR A 129 -9.23 2.41 -11.87
N VAL A 130 -9.25 3.67 -11.46
CA VAL A 130 -10.42 4.55 -11.46
C VAL A 130 -10.15 5.65 -12.45
N GLU A 131 -11.04 5.86 -13.41
CA GLU A 131 -10.86 6.89 -14.43
C GLU A 131 -12.16 7.61 -14.78
N ASP A 132 -12.01 8.86 -15.19
CA ASP A 132 -13.05 9.67 -15.84
C ASP A 132 -12.47 10.29 -17.12
N GLU A 133 -13.18 11.23 -17.75
CA GLU A 133 -12.72 11.90 -18.97
C GLU A 133 -11.41 12.73 -18.81
N SER A 134 -11.01 13.01 -17.58
CA SER A 134 -9.93 13.95 -17.25
C SER A 134 -8.71 13.29 -16.59
N THR A 135 -8.95 12.25 -15.79
CA THR A 135 -7.97 11.68 -14.86
C THR A 135 -8.00 10.17 -14.87
N LYS A 136 -6.82 9.54 -14.96
CA LYS A 136 -6.62 8.12 -14.69
C LYS A 136 -5.89 7.98 -13.36
N LEU A 137 -6.46 7.24 -12.40
CA LEU A 137 -5.86 6.89 -11.11
C LEU A 137 -5.68 5.38 -11.05
N THR A 138 -4.45 4.91 -10.88
CA THR A 138 -4.17 3.51 -10.58
C THR A 138 -3.76 3.38 -9.12
N ILE A 139 -4.35 2.41 -8.43
CA ILE A 139 -3.97 1.98 -7.08
C ILE A 139 -3.49 0.55 -7.18
N GLY A 140 -2.26 0.27 -6.77
CA GLY A 140 -1.68 -1.06 -6.89
C GLY A 140 -0.80 -1.46 -5.71
N GLY A 141 -0.50 -2.75 -5.66
CA GLY A 141 0.42 -3.37 -4.72
C GLY A 141 0.75 -4.79 -5.13
N ASN A 142 1.48 -5.51 -4.29
CA ASN A 142 1.91 -6.87 -4.62
C ASN A 142 0.72 -7.83 -4.75
N ASP A 143 0.67 -8.63 -5.81
CA ASP A 143 -0.19 -9.82 -5.85
C ASP A 143 0.39 -10.98 -5.01
N GLU A 144 -0.25 -12.15 -5.06
CA GLU A 144 0.21 -13.33 -4.33
C GLU A 144 1.61 -13.80 -4.74
N GLU A 145 1.95 -13.75 -6.03
CA GLU A 145 3.26 -14.15 -6.55
C GLU A 145 4.34 -13.19 -6.03
N ALA A 146 4.13 -11.89 -6.18
CA ALA A 146 5.05 -10.87 -5.69
C ALA A 146 5.21 -10.91 -4.15
N ILE A 147 4.16 -11.22 -3.39
CA ILE A 147 4.27 -11.45 -1.95
C ILE A 147 5.20 -12.62 -1.65
N CYS A 148 5.10 -13.74 -2.39
CA CYS A 148 5.99 -14.88 -2.18
C CYS A 148 7.43 -14.54 -2.55
N LEU A 149 7.65 -13.83 -3.66
CA LEU A 149 8.98 -13.42 -4.12
C LEU A 149 9.65 -12.40 -3.19
N ALA A 150 8.88 -11.58 -2.47
CA ALA A 150 9.38 -10.62 -1.47
C ALA A 150 10.12 -11.29 -0.29
N ALA A 151 9.99 -12.62 -0.12
CA ALA A 151 10.68 -13.40 0.89
C ALA A 151 12.21 -13.37 0.73
N ASP A 152 12.71 -13.29 -0.51
CA ASP A 152 14.15 -13.23 -0.80
C ASP A 152 14.77 -11.91 -0.32
N ALA A 153 14.01 -10.81 -0.46
CA ALA A 153 14.36 -9.49 0.04
C ALA A 153 14.17 -9.36 1.57
N ARG A 154 13.60 -10.37 2.24
CA ARG A 154 13.23 -10.36 3.68
C ARG A 154 12.22 -9.27 4.05
N GLU A 155 11.41 -8.84 3.09
CA GLU A 155 10.29 -7.93 3.31
C GLU A 155 9.13 -8.69 3.99
N VAL A 156 9.04 -9.99 3.71
CA VAL A 156 8.10 -10.93 4.33
C VAL A 156 8.85 -12.15 4.88
N PRO A 157 8.19 -13.06 5.64
CA PRO A 157 8.83 -14.26 6.15
C PRO A 157 9.39 -15.16 5.04
N ARG A 158 10.60 -15.66 5.24
CA ARG A 158 11.30 -16.52 4.27
C ARG A 158 10.51 -17.76 3.85
N ARG A 159 9.74 -18.33 4.78
CA ARG A 159 8.94 -19.53 4.51
C ARG A 159 7.78 -19.27 3.53
N TRP A 160 7.39 -18.02 3.31
CA TRP A 160 6.35 -17.69 2.33
C TRP A 160 6.81 -17.96 0.89
N ALA A 161 8.11 -18.02 0.62
CA ALA A 161 8.63 -18.46 -0.69
C ALA A 161 8.12 -19.86 -1.09
N ALA A 162 7.89 -20.75 -0.12
CA ALA A 162 7.37 -22.09 -0.36
C ALA A 162 5.87 -22.12 -0.73
N LEU A 163 5.16 -20.98 -0.61
CA LEU A 163 3.75 -20.86 -0.96
C LEU A 163 3.53 -20.51 -2.44
N LEU A 164 4.61 -20.29 -3.20
CA LEU A 164 4.51 -19.90 -4.62
C LEU A 164 3.75 -20.95 -5.44
N ASP A 165 3.94 -22.24 -5.14
CA ASP A 165 3.22 -23.32 -5.82
C ASP A 165 1.70 -23.29 -5.52
N GLU A 166 1.29 -22.80 -4.33
CA GLU A 166 -0.12 -22.68 -3.93
C GLU A 166 -0.85 -21.55 -4.68
N VAL A 167 -0.12 -20.53 -5.17
CA VAL A 167 -0.70 -19.36 -5.87
C VAL A 167 -1.49 -19.79 -7.11
N TYR A 168 -1.01 -20.81 -7.81
CA TYR A 168 -1.64 -21.33 -9.01
C TYR A 168 -2.73 -22.38 -8.72
N GLU A 169 -2.89 -22.81 -7.46
CA GLU A 169 -3.88 -23.81 -6.99
C GLU A 169 -4.90 -23.19 -6.01
N ARG A 170 -5.74 -22.28 -6.52
CA ARG A 170 -6.68 -21.44 -5.73
C ARG A 170 -7.77 -22.16 -4.93
N SER A 171 -7.99 -23.46 -5.12
CA SER A 171 -9.14 -24.16 -4.53
C SER A 171 -9.05 -24.40 -3.01
N SER A 172 -7.91 -24.13 -2.38
CA SER A 172 -7.69 -24.46 -0.95
C SER A 172 -6.88 -23.44 -0.15
N THR A 173 -6.57 -22.26 -0.70
CA THR A 173 -5.73 -21.30 0.01
C THR A 173 -6.53 -20.51 1.06
N THR A 174 -5.94 -20.33 2.25
CA THR A 174 -6.53 -19.51 3.33
C THR A 174 -6.10 -18.04 3.26
N TRP A 175 -5.27 -17.73 2.27
CA TRP A 175 -4.67 -16.43 1.98
C TRP A 175 -4.80 -16.13 0.49
N GLY A 176 -4.65 -14.86 0.12
CA GLY A 176 -4.77 -14.39 -1.26
C GLY A 176 -5.17 -12.92 -1.33
N VAL A 177 -5.23 -12.41 -2.54
CA VAL A 177 -5.54 -11.02 -2.85
C VAL A 177 -6.87 -10.98 -3.59
N ASN A 178 -7.80 -10.16 -3.08
CA ASN A 178 -9.10 -9.98 -3.71
C ASN A 178 -9.25 -8.53 -4.14
N VAL A 179 -9.73 -8.32 -5.36
CA VAL A 179 -10.06 -7.01 -5.90
C VAL A 179 -11.56 -6.93 -6.02
N ASN A 180 -12.13 -5.82 -5.54
CA ASN A 180 -13.53 -5.53 -5.66
C ASN A 180 -13.71 -4.21 -6.41
N THR A 181 -14.35 -4.28 -7.57
CA THR A 181 -14.67 -3.13 -8.43
C THR A 181 -16.17 -2.90 -8.52
N ASP A 182 -16.98 -3.77 -7.91
CA ASP A 182 -18.43 -3.73 -8.00
C ASP A 182 -18.99 -2.51 -7.26
N ALA A 183 -20.05 -1.93 -7.83
CA ALA A 183 -20.64 -0.70 -7.29
C ALA A 183 -21.40 -0.87 -5.97
N ASP A 184 -21.81 -2.10 -5.65
CA ASP A 184 -22.63 -2.43 -4.49
C ASP A 184 -21.80 -2.94 -3.29
N ALA A 185 -20.48 -2.78 -3.33
CA ALA A 185 -19.58 -3.26 -2.28
C ALA A 185 -18.37 -2.33 -2.10
N ASP A 186 -17.63 -2.50 -0.99
CA ASP A 186 -16.43 -1.70 -0.69
C ASP A 186 -15.38 -1.87 -1.80
N ARG A 187 -15.28 -0.89 -2.71
CA ARG A 187 -14.33 -0.91 -3.82
C ARG A 187 -12.90 -0.76 -3.32
N GLY A 188 -12.01 -1.62 -3.79
CA GLY A 188 -10.64 -1.66 -3.29
C GLY A 188 -9.96 -2.99 -3.48
N ILE A 189 -8.84 -3.13 -2.77
CA ILE A 189 -8.00 -4.32 -2.78
C ILE A 189 -7.86 -4.82 -1.35
N VAL A 190 -8.08 -6.12 -1.14
CA VAL A 190 -7.96 -6.79 0.14
C VAL A 190 -6.88 -7.86 0.05
N TRP A 191 -5.83 -7.69 0.84
CA TRP A 191 -4.76 -8.68 1.01
C TRP A 191 -5.02 -9.51 2.25
N ARG A 192 -5.33 -10.78 2.08
CA ARG A 192 -5.33 -11.78 3.16
C ARG A 192 -3.98 -12.45 3.14
N LEU A 193 -3.18 -12.22 4.16
CA LEU A 193 -1.81 -12.71 4.21
C LEU A 193 -1.75 -14.13 4.79
N PRO A 194 -0.71 -14.90 4.43
CA PRO A 194 -0.40 -16.11 5.17
C PRO A 194 -0.19 -15.82 6.66
N PRO A 195 -0.29 -16.83 7.54
CA PRO A 195 -0.03 -16.67 8.96
C PRO A 195 1.35 -16.05 9.23
N LEU A 196 1.52 -15.39 10.37
CA LEU A 196 2.82 -14.95 10.89
C LEU A 196 3.13 -15.68 12.20
N GLU A 197 4.37 -16.14 12.36
CA GLU A 197 4.89 -16.69 13.61
C GLU A 197 5.39 -15.57 14.54
N ALA A 198 5.55 -15.88 15.83
CA ALA A 198 6.12 -14.92 16.77
C ALA A 198 7.55 -14.55 16.36
N GLY A 199 7.83 -13.25 16.30
CA GLY A 199 9.12 -12.71 15.86
C GLY A 199 9.25 -12.49 14.35
N GLU A 200 8.28 -12.93 13.55
CA GLU A 200 8.22 -12.62 12.12
C GLU A 200 7.70 -11.19 11.89
N HIS A 201 8.04 -10.63 10.72
CA HIS A 201 7.44 -9.39 10.22
C HIS A 201 7.01 -9.54 8.76
N CYS A 202 6.12 -8.68 8.34
CA CYS A 202 5.72 -8.52 6.93
C CYS A 202 5.57 -7.04 6.60
N GLU A 203 6.05 -6.65 5.42
CA GLU A 203 5.89 -5.35 4.82
C GLU A 203 5.07 -5.49 3.52
N LEU A 204 4.04 -4.65 3.37
CA LEU A 204 3.17 -4.67 2.19
C LEU A 204 3.02 -3.24 1.64
N PRO A 205 3.36 -3.00 0.37
CA PRO A 205 3.23 -1.69 -0.24
C PRO A 205 1.85 -1.52 -0.89
N VAL A 206 1.36 -0.28 -0.89
CA VAL A 206 0.26 0.18 -1.74
C VAL A 206 0.66 1.52 -2.32
N VAL A 207 0.52 1.70 -3.62
CA VAL A 207 0.82 2.96 -4.30
C VAL A 207 -0.42 3.45 -5.00
N ALA A 208 -0.62 4.77 -4.98
CA ALA A 208 -1.62 5.48 -5.75
C ALA A 208 -0.91 6.47 -6.68
N ALA A 209 -1.13 6.35 -7.98
CA ALA A 209 -0.54 7.20 -9.01
C ALA A 209 -1.64 7.72 -9.93
N TRP A 210 -1.61 9.01 -10.27
CA TRP A 210 -2.58 9.57 -11.21
C TRP A 210 -1.94 10.52 -12.21
N ALA A 211 -2.53 10.54 -13.39
CA ALA A 211 -2.12 11.35 -14.55
C ALA A 211 -3.36 11.84 -15.30
N SER A 212 -3.17 12.64 -16.35
CA SER A 212 -4.28 13.03 -17.22
C SER A 212 -4.79 11.81 -17.99
N ALA A 213 -6.11 11.67 -18.13
CA ALA A 213 -6.71 10.63 -18.98
C ALA A 213 -6.41 10.85 -20.48
N ALA A 214 -5.98 12.06 -20.87
CA ALA A 214 -5.54 12.33 -22.24
C ALA A 214 -4.17 11.70 -22.55
N ASP A 215 -3.40 11.32 -21.52
CA ASP A 215 -2.16 10.58 -21.69
C ASP A 215 -2.48 9.09 -21.88
N GLU A 216 -2.44 8.60 -23.12
CA GLU A 216 -2.74 7.20 -23.47
C GLU A 216 -1.64 6.20 -23.05
N THR A 217 -0.74 6.62 -22.15
CA THR A 217 0.37 5.81 -21.64
C THR A 217 -0.04 4.96 -20.43
N GLU A 218 0.73 3.92 -20.14
CA GLU A 218 0.55 3.08 -18.94
C GLU A 218 1.31 3.61 -17.71
N ASN A 219 1.58 4.92 -17.63
CA ASN A 219 2.41 5.51 -16.59
C ASN A 219 1.90 5.25 -15.17
N THR A 220 0.60 5.40 -14.91
CA THR A 220 0.01 5.14 -13.60
C THR A 220 0.14 3.67 -13.21
N TRP A 221 0.06 2.76 -14.19
CA TRP A 221 0.22 1.32 -13.98
C TRP A 221 1.65 0.94 -13.62
N PHE A 222 2.65 1.42 -14.37
CA PHE A 222 4.06 1.16 -14.06
C PHE A 222 4.50 1.81 -12.75
N ALA A 223 3.91 2.94 -12.38
CA ALA A 223 4.22 3.62 -11.13
C ALA A 223 3.86 2.80 -9.89
N VAL A 224 2.85 1.92 -9.95
CA VAL A 224 2.34 1.22 -8.75
C VAL A 224 3.01 -0.13 -8.45
N MET A 225 4.15 -0.43 -9.08
CA MET A 225 4.89 -1.69 -8.91
C MET A 225 6.09 -1.70 -7.92
N PRO A 226 6.37 -0.70 -7.07
CA PRO A 226 7.61 -0.72 -6.29
C PRO A 226 7.56 -1.69 -5.11
N SER A 227 8.71 -2.29 -4.80
CA SER A 227 8.90 -3.07 -3.58
C SER A 227 8.88 -2.18 -2.31
N PRO A 228 8.50 -2.72 -1.13
CA PRO A 228 8.67 -2.05 0.15
C PRO A 228 10.08 -1.52 0.38
N THR A 229 11.12 -2.31 0.08
CA THR A 229 12.53 -1.90 0.27
C THR A 229 12.85 -0.64 -0.54
N TRP A 230 12.36 -0.57 -1.77
CA TRP A 230 12.55 0.60 -2.63
C TRP A 230 11.87 1.84 -2.04
N LEU A 231 10.58 1.71 -1.70
CA LEU A 231 9.79 2.80 -1.11
C LEU A 231 10.42 3.32 0.19
N LEU A 232 10.87 2.42 1.07
CA LEU A 232 11.49 2.80 2.34
C LEU A 232 12.86 3.45 2.15
N ARG A 233 13.64 3.01 1.15
CA ARG A 233 14.91 3.65 0.78
C ARG A 233 14.68 5.07 0.30
N GLN A 234 13.74 5.28 -0.62
CA GLN A 234 13.45 6.60 -1.16
C GLN A 234 12.90 7.54 -0.07
N ALA A 235 11.98 7.04 0.77
CA ALA A 235 11.43 7.80 1.89
C ALA A 235 12.51 8.22 2.90
N ALA A 236 13.52 7.38 3.14
CA ALA A 236 14.66 7.72 3.99
C ALA A 236 15.62 8.72 3.34
N ALA A 237 15.95 8.53 2.05
CA ALA A 237 16.90 9.36 1.31
C ALA A 237 16.41 10.80 1.11
N ALA A 238 15.11 10.98 0.87
CA ALA A 238 14.51 12.30 0.72
C ALA A 238 14.56 13.16 2.00
N VAL A 239 14.88 12.58 3.16
CA VAL A 239 15.12 13.33 4.41
C VAL A 239 16.57 13.81 4.50
N ALA A 240 17.51 13.13 3.85
CA ALA A 240 18.93 13.47 3.89
C ALA A 240 19.31 14.62 2.94
N THR A 241 18.42 14.98 2.00
CA THR A 241 18.66 16.03 1.02
C THR A 241 17.97 17.32 1.48
N PRO A 242 18.70 18.39 1.84
CA PRO A 242 18.07 19.67 2.15
C PRO A 242 17.40 20.23 0.88
N PRO A 243 16.28 20.96 1.01
CA PRO A 243 15.68 21.63 -0.14
C PRO A 243 16.73 22.57 -0.75
N VAL A 244 16.95 22.44 -2.06
CA VAL A 244 17.70 23.43 -2.83
C VAL A 244 16.91 24.74 -2.72
N ALA A 245 17.49 25.73 -2.04
CA ALA A 245 16.91 27.06 -1.98
C ALA A 245 16.86 27.62 -3.41
N GLY A 246 15.64 27.77 -3.95
CA GLY A 246 15.36 28.57 -5.13
C GLY A 246 15.30 30.05 -4.81
#